data_AF-A0A818PSN4-F1
#
_entry.id   AF-A0A818PSN4-F1
#
_cell.length_a   1.000
_cell.length_b   1.000
_cell.length_c   1.000
_cell.angle_alpha   90.00
_cell.angle_beta   90.00
_cell.angle_gamma   90.00
#
_symmetry.space_group_name_H-M   'P 1'
#
loop_
_entity.id
_entity.type
_entity.pdbx_description
1 polymer ?
#
loop_
_entity_poly.entity_id
_entity_poly.type
_entity_poly.pdbx_seq_one_letter_code
_entity_poly.pdbx_strand_id
1 'polypeptide(L)'
;MNYTKLTSLSLTQSENLIDIIEYLYDSNIIHRDIRPNNLMSDKSGQYIKLIDFGFAFTLDINDKSKELPIAGTIIYAGYEFLNFCSKIEHNTFWSPSYRYDKTFDLKCVLNIIIYMINENVQAKLNSIEELLSTKEKIPRLLELWENVKNKNTKYSKLLNTINKLTKSSDFQTLKDQLKELYNKKIQ
;
A
#
# COMPACT_ATOMS: atom_id res chain seq x y z
N MET A 1 -10.30 -18.40 -17.56
CA MET A 1 -10.84 -18.08 -16.22
C MET A 1 -11.15 -16.59 -16.21
N ASN A 2 -12.39 -16.19 -15.91
CA ASN A 2 -12.82 -14.79 -16.01
C ASN A 2 -12.61 -14.13 -14.64
N TYR A 3 -11.58 -13.29 -14.56
CA TYR A 3 -11.32 -12.39 -13.43
C TYR A 3 -11.73 -10.98 -13.83
N THR A 4 -12.26 -10.20 -12.90
CA THR A 4 -12.65 -8.81 -13.13
C THR A 4 -11.76 -7.86 -12.35
N LYS A 5 -11.52 -6.68 -12.91
CA LYS A 5 -10.79 -5.60 -12.26
C LYS A 5 -11.63 -5.04 -11.11
N LEU A 6 -11.02 -4.86 -9.95
CA LEU A 6 -11.68 -4.31 -8.76
C LEU A 6 -11.89 -2.79 -8.92
N THR A 7 -13.12 -2.34 -8.69
CA THR A 7 -13.50 -0.91 -8.64
C THR A 7 -13.85 -0.43 -7.23
N SER A 8 -14.06 -1.36 -6.29
CA SER A 8 -14.26 -1.13 -4.87
C SER A 8 -13.77 -2.34 -4.07
N LEU A 9 -13.66 -2.21 -2.75
CA LEU A 9 -13.29 -3.30 -1.84
C LEU A 9 -14.30 -3.42 -0.70
N SER A 10 -14.94 -4.60 -0.61
CA SER A 10 -15.69 -4.98 0.59
C SER A 10 -14.75 -5.24 1.77
N LEU A 11 -15.30 -5.24 3.00
CA LEU A 11 -14.53 -5.59 4.20
C LEU A 11 -13.88 -6.97 4.07
N THR A 12 -14.63 -7.98 3.60
CA THR A 12 -14.13 -9.36 3.41
C THR A 12 -12.96 -9.40 2.43
N GLN A 13 -13.04 -8.65 1.33
CA GLN A 13 -11.96 -8.54 0.36
C GLN A 13 -10.73 -7.84 0.94
N SER A 14 -10.92 -6.79 1.74
CA SER A 14 -9.84 -6.10 2.44
C SER A 14 -9.17 -6.97 3.51
N GLU A 15 -9.94 -7.77 4.25
CA GLU A 15 -9.40 -8.78 5.18
C GLU A 15 -8.58 -9.83 4.42
N ASN A 16 -9.12 -10.34 3.29
CA ASN A 16 -8.39 -11.28 2.46
C ASN A 16 -7.10 -10.69 1.86
N LEU A 17 -7.09 -9.40 1.50
CA LEU A 17 -5.88 -8.72 1.08
C LEU A 17 -4.83 -8.66 2.20
N ILE A 18 -5.26 -8.40 3.43
CA ILE A 18 -4.38 -8.45 4.60
C ILE A 18 -3.81 -9.86 4.79
N ASP A 19 -4.61 -10.91 4.63
CA ASP A 19 -4.15 -12.31 4.72
C ASP A 19 -3.08 -12.65 3.66
N ILE A 20 -3.24 -12.14 2.43
CA ILE A 20 -2.24 -12.31 1.36
C ILE A 20 -0.92 -11.64 1.77
N ILE A 21 -0.98 -10.43 2.33
CA ILE A 21 0.24 -9.72 2.75
C ILE A 21 0.85 -10.33 4.01
N GLU A 22 0.04 -10.87 4.91
CA GLU A 22 0.51 -11.67 6.06
C GLU A 22 1.38 -12.84 5.58
N TYR A 23 0.89 -13.58 4.58
CA TYR A 23 1.66 -14.68 3.99
C TYR A 23 2.99 -14.23 3.37
N LEU A 24 3.01 -13.12 2.63
CA LEU A 24 4.25 -12.57 2.06
C LEU A 24 5.20 -12.08 3.16
N TYR A 25 4.67 -11.39 4.15
CA TYR A 25 5.41 -10.91 5.32
C TYR A 25 6.10 -12.08 6.02
N ASP A 26 5.40 -13.17 6.31
CA ASP A 26 5.98 -14.35 6.97
C ASP A 26 7.03 -15.05 6.09
N SER A 27 6.84 -15.02 4.78
CA SER A 27 7.78 -15.56 3.79
C SER A 27 9.01 -14.67 3.55
N ASN A 28 9.13 -13.53 4.23
CA ASN A 28 10.13 -12.48 3.96
C ASN A 28 10.09 -11.97 2.51
N ILE A 29 8.93 -11.99 1.86
CA ILE A 29 8.75 -11.48 0.51
C ILE A 29 8.12 -10.10 0.58
N ILE A 30 8.69 -9.16 -0.16
CA ILE A 30 8.06 -7.87 -0.47
C ILE A 30 7.70 -7.84 -1.96
N HIS A 31 6.48 -7.47 -2.28
CA HIS A 31 5.95 -7.37 -3.64
C HIS A 31 6.37 -6.08 -4.34
N ARG A 32 6.37 -4.95 -3.61
CA ARG A 32 6.80 -3.60 -4.07
C ARG A 32 5.91 -2.92 -5.12
N ASP A 33 5.01 -3.64 -5.78
CA ASP A 33 4.03 -3.06 -6.73
C ASP A 33 2.59 -3.50 -6.45
N ILE A 34 2.16 -3.46 -5.19
CA ILE A 34 0.76 -3.71 -4.85
C ILE A 34 -0.07 -2.51 -5.30
N ARG A 35 -1.04 -2.77 -6.17
CA ARG A 35 -1.93 -1.76 -6.76
C ARG A 35 -3.20 -2.42 -7.27
N PRO A 36 -4.31 -1.67 -7.46
CA PRO A 36 -5.58 -2.23 -7.93
C PRO A 36 -5.49 -3.04 -9.23
N ASN A 37 -4.62 -2.64 -10.17
CA ASN A 37 -4.41 -3.38 -11.42
C ASN A 37 -3.79 -4.78 -11.20
N ASN A 38 -3.10 -4.99 -10.08
CA ASN A 38 -2.47 -6.24 -9.70
C ASN A 38 -3.34 -7.04 -8.71
N LEU A 39 -4.58 -6.62 -8.49
CA LEU A 39 -5.57 -7.31 -7.66
C LEU A 39 -6.72 -7.80 -8.53
N MET A 40 -6.96 -9.11 -8.53
CA MET A 40 -8.05 -9.73 -9.26
C MET A 40 -9.10 -10.28 -8.31
N SER A 41 -10.38 -10.03 -8.59
CA SER A 41 -11.47 -10.69 -7.87
C SER A 41 -11.81 -12.02 -8.51
N ASP A 42 -12.08 -13.03 -7.68
CA ASP A 42 -12.76 -14.24 -8.13
C ASP A 42 -14.23 -13.95 -8.48
N LYS A 43 -14.92 -14.93 -9.10
CA LYS A 43 -16.31 -14.77 -9.55
C LYS A 43 -17.30 -14.53 -8.40
N SER A 44 -16.99 -15.04 -7.21
CA SER A 44 -17.86 -14.84 -6.05
C SER A 44 -17.76 -13.43 -5.48
N GLY A 45 -16.70 -12.69 -5.82
CA GLY A 45 -16.41 -11.39 -5.21
C GLY A 45 -15.82 -11.51 -3.81
N GLN A 46 -15.56 -12.72 -3.33
CA GLN A 46 -15.12 -12.97 -1.96
C GLN A 46 -13.60 -12.97 -1.82
N TYR A 47 -12.89 -13.41 -2.86
CA TYR A 47 -11.45 -13.63 -2.79
C TYR A 47 -10.70 -12.73 -3.77
N ILE A 48 -9.62 -12.14 -3.29
CA ILE A 48 -8.64 -11.43 -4.08
C ILE A 48 -7.50 -12.40 -4.43
N LYS A 49 -6.97 -12.25 -5.64
CA LYS A 49 -5.67 -12.77 -6.03
C LYS A 49 -4.74 -11.62 -6.33
N LEU A 50 -3.60 -11.61 -5.66
CA LEU A 50 -2.46 -10.76 -6.03
C LEU A 50 -1.75 -11.40 -7.22
N ILE A 51 -1.52 -10.61 -8.25
CA ILE A 51 -0.81 -11.02 -9.47
C ILE A 51 0.42 -10.12 -9.68
N ASP A 52 1.30 -10.55 -10.60
CA ASP A 52 2.47 -9.81 -11.05
C ASP A 52 3.57 -9.56 -9.99
N PHE A 53 4.36 -10.61 -9.74
CA PHE A 53 5.51 -10.57 -8.85
C PHE A 53 6.79 -10.06 -9.55
N GLY A 54 6.69 -9.34 -10.67
CA GLY A 54 7.86 -8.87 -11.45
C GLY A 54 8.82 -7.97 -10.66
N PHE A 55 8.31 -7.30 -9.62
CA PHE A 55 9.12 -6.49 -8.69
C PHE A 55 9.34 -7.17 -7.32
N ALA A 56 8.86 -8.39 -7.12
CA ALA A 56 8.98 -9.03 -5.82
C ALA A 56 10.44 -9.33 -5.44
N PHE A 57 10.73 -9.34 -4.15
CA PHE A 57 12.06 -9.60 -3.63
C PHE A 57 11.98 -10.33 -2.28
N THR A 58 12.84 -11.33 -2.07
CA THR A 58 12.99 -12.02 -0.78
C THR A 58 14.04 -11.32 0.05
N LEU A 59 13.60 -10.70 1.15
CA LEU A 59 14.46 -10.05 2.13
C LEU A 59 15.32 -11.10 2.85
N ASP A 60 16.62 -10.84 2.94
CA ASP A 60 17.52 -11.60 3.79
C ASP A 60 17.46 -11.02 5.20
N ILE A 61 17.00 -11.84 6.15
CA ILE A 61 16.89 -11.45 7.56
C ILE A 61 18.26 -11.13 8.20
N ASN A 62 19.35 -11.63 7.60
CA ASN A 62 20.71 -11.39 8.06
C ASN A 62 21.31 -10.10 7.47
N ASP A 63 20.84 -9.67 6.30
CA ASP A 63 21.28 -8.43 5.65
C ASP A 63 20.24 -7.33 5.78
N LYS A 64 20.23 -6.69 6.95
CA LYS A 64 19.41 -5.49 7.20
C LYS A 64 19.95 -4.25 6.50
N SER A 65 21.10 -4.32 5.84
CA SER A 65 21.77 -3.20 5.16
C SER A 65 21.42 -3.11 3.67
N LYS A 66 20.71 -4.10 3.13
CA LYS A 66 20.37 -4.18 1.71
C LYS A 66 19.53 -3.02 1.16
N GLU A 67 20.13 -2.33 0.20
CA GLU A 67 19.56 -1.44 -0.82
C GLU A 67 18.78 -2.18 -1.90
N LEU A 68 17.57 -1.81 -2.29
CA LEU A 68 16.98 -2.29 -3.56
C LEU A 68 16.67 -1.11 -4.49
N PRO A 69 16.80 -1.26 -5.82
CA PRO A 69 16.34 -0.24 -6.75
C PRO A 69 14.89 0.13 -6.49
N ILE A 70 14.59 1.43 -6.52
CA ILE A 70 13.21 1.91 -6.48
C ILE A 70 12.48 1.36 -7.70
N ALA A 71 11.36 0.69 -7.45
CA ALA A 71 10.53 0.07 -8.47
C ALA A 71 9.07 0.07 -8.04
N GLY A 72 8.18 -0.19 -9.00
CA GLY A 72 6.73 -0.21 -8.81
C GLY A 72 6.07 1.17 -8.88
N THR A 73 4.75 1.17 -8.69
CA THR A 73 3.89 2.34 -8.77
C THR A 73 3.88 3.08 -7.44
N ILE A 74 4.25 4.36 -7.44
CA ILE A 74 4.41 5.14 -6.19
C ILE A 74 3.10 5.65 -5.58
N ILE A 75 2.00 5.71 -6.33
CA ILE A 75 0.80 6.49 -5.93
C ILE A 75 0.11 5.95 -4.68
N TYR A 76 0.27 4.65 -4.40
CA TYR A 76 -0.25 4.01 -3.20
C TYR A 76 0.79 3.86 -2.08
N ALA A 77 2.05 4.26 -2.30
CA ALA A 77 3.13 4.04 -1.34
C ALA A 77 2.94 4.82 -0.02
N GLY A 78 3.57 4.33 1.04
CA GLY A 78 3.61 4.99 2.34
C GLY A 78 4.29 6.36 2.30
N TYR A 79 3.91 7.23 3.25
CA TYR A 79 4.43 8.61 3.34
C TYR A 79 5.96 8.65 3.42
N GLU A 80 6.57 7.75 4.20
CA GLU A 80 8.02 7.70 4.40
C GLU A 80 8.78 7.35 3.11
N PHE A 81 8.22 6.49 2.27
CA PHE A 81 8.78 6.17 0.96
C PHE A 81 8.67 7.36 0.01
N LEU A 82 7.50 8.02 -0.02
CA LEU A 82 7.30 9.22 -0.82
C LEU A 82 8.21 10.37 -0.37
N ASN A 83 8.43 10.52 0.93
CA ASN A 83 9.30 11.54 1.52
C ASN A 83 10.79 11.22 1.30
N PHE A 84 11.15 9.95 1.15
CA PHE A 84 12.46 9.58 0.64
C PHE A 84 12.58 9.99 -0.84
N CYS A 85 11.58 9.62 -1.65
CA CYS A 85 11.58 9.91 -3.09
C CYS A 85 11.61 11.42 -3.39
N SER A 86 11.00 12.26 -2.55
CA SER A 86 11.01 13.72 -2.72
C SER A 86 12.40 14.35 -2.59
N LYS A 87 13.33 13.65 -1.93
CA LYS A 87 14.71 14.11 -1.68
C LYS A 87 15.69 13.59 -2.71
N ILE A 88 15.26 12.71 -3.62
CA ILE A 88 16.12 12.17 -4.66
C ILE A 88 16.36 13.26 -5.70
N GLU A 89 17.64 13.53 -5.99
CA GLU A 89 18.03 14.40 -7.09
C GLU A 89 17.75 13.72 -8.44
N HIS A 90 16.96 14.37 -9.29
CA HIS A 90 16.50 13.83 -10.58
C HIS A 90 17.61 13.67 -11.64
N ASN A 91 18.83 14.16 -11.39
CA ASN A 91 19.97 14.10 -12.32
C ASN A 91 21.07 13.14 -11.86
N THR A 92 20.74 12.16 -11.03
CA THR A 92 21.70 11.14 -10.59
C THR A 92 21.96 10.13 -11.72
N PHE A 93 23.24 9.83 -11.97
CA PHE A 93 23.67 8.83 -12.96
C PHE A 93 23.23 7.41 -12.60
N TRP A 94 22.87 7.18 -11.32
CA TRP A 94 22.47 5.90 -10.78
C TRP A 94 20.98 5.85 -10.53
N SER A 95 20.36 4.69 -10.76
CA SER A 95 18.99 4.44 -10.32
C SER A 95 18.96 4.50 -8.78
N PRO A 96 18.08 5.33 -8.18
CA PRO A 96 18.04 5.45 -6.74
C PRO A 96 17.58 4.14 -6.10
N SER A 97 18.16 3.83 -4.95
CA SER A 97 17.82 2.68 -4.13
C SER A 97 17.08 3.08 -2.87
N TYR A 98 16.29 2.17 -2.32
CA TYR A 98 15.56 2.34 -1.08
C TYR A 98 15.65 1.08 -0.23
N ARG A 99 15.74 1.28 1.09
CA ARG A 99 15.66 0.22 2.09
C ARG A 99 14.20 -0.10 2.37
N TYR A 100 13.67 -1.07 1.63
CA TYR A 100 12.33 -1.58 1.88
C TYR A 100 12.29 -2.38 3.19
N ASP A 101 11.26 -2.15 4.00
CA ASP A 101 10.95 -2.95 5.18
C ASP A 101 9.80 -3.92 4.89
N LYS A 102 9.58 -4.89 5.80
CA LYS A 102 8.51 -5.89 5.65
C LYS A 102 7.10 -5.30 5.70
N THR A 103 6.95 -4.06 6.17
CA THR A 103 5.66 -3.37 6.30
C THR A 103 5.32 -2.49 5.10
N PHE A 104 6.24 -2.31 4.15
CA PHE A 104 6.07 -1.47 2.96
C PHE A 104 4.75 -1.78 2.23
N ASP A 105 4.54 -3.06 1.94
CA ASP A 105 3.37 -3.55 1.22
C ASP A 105 2.06 -3.34 1.99
N LEU A 106 2.07 -3.44 3.33
CA LEU A 106 0.90 -3.16 4.16
C LEU A 106 0.48 -1.70 4.11
N LYS A 107 1.45 -0.78 4.02
CA LYS A 107 1.17 0.66 3.88
C LYS A 107 0.52 0.93 2.52
N CYS A 108 1.00 0.26 1.47
CA CYS A 108 0.34 0.27 0.16
C CYS A 108 -1.09 -0.26 0.23
N VAL A 109 -1.31 -1.40 0.90
CA VAL A 109 -2.65 -1.98 1.09
C VAL A 109 -3.57 -1.03 1.85
N LEU A 110 -3.12 -0.42 2.95
CA LEU A 110 -3.94 0.53 3.70
C LEU A 110 -4.37 1.71 2.83
N ASN A 111 -3.45 2.26 2.04
CA ASN A 111 -3.73 3.35 1.11
C ASN A 111 -4.70 2.93 -0.01
N ILE A 112 -4.58 1.72 -0.54
CA ILE A 112 -5.52 1.15 -1.52
C ILE A 112 -6.91 0.98 -0.92
N ILE A 113 -7.01 0.47 0.31
CA ILE A 113 -8.29 0.33 1.02
C ILE A 113 -8.95 1.69 1.15
N ILE A 114 -8.23 2.72 1.63
CA ILE A 114 -8.78 4.08 1.73
C ILE A 114 -9.21 4.62 0.36
N TYR A 115 -8.37 4.44 -0.66
CA TYR A 115 -8.70 4.82 -2.04
C TYR A 115 -10.00 4.17 -2.53
N MET A 116 -10.23 2.90 -2.19
CA MET A 116 -11.40 2.13 -2.65
C MET A 116 -12.69 2.43 -1.88
N ILE A 117 -12.62 3.00 -0.68
CA ILE A 117 -13.80 3.25 0.17
C ILE A 117 -14.11 4.73 0.39
N ASN A 118 -13.25 5.64 -0.08
CA ASN A 118 -13.41 7.07 0.11
C ASN A 118 -13.35 7.79 -1.25
N GLU A 119 -14.51 8.19 -1.77
CA GLU A 119 -14.65 8.85 -3.07
C GLU A 119 -13.83 10.14 -3.18
N ASN A 120 -13.70 10.90 -2.10
CA ASN A 120 -12.89 12.13 -2.08
C ASN A 120 -11.39 11.83 -2.24
N VAL A 121 -10.89 10.77 -1.59
CA VAL A 121 -9.51 10.32 -1.78
C VAL A 121 -9.33 9.73 -3.17
N GLN A 122 -10.30 8.97 -3.66
CA GLN A 122 -10.30 8.38 -5.00
C GLN A 122 -10.15 9.46 -6.08
N ALA A 123 -11.02 10.48 -6.04
CA ALA A 123 -11.00 11.58 -7.01
C ALA A 123 -9.66 12.34 -6.99
N LYS A 124 -9.15 12.66 -5.80
CA LYS A 124 -7.85 13.34 -5.65
C LYS A 124 -6.72 12.49 -6.20
N LEU A 125 -6.66 11.20 -5.84
CA LEU A 125 -5.58 10.31 -6.26
C LEU A 125 -5.60 10.09 -7.78
N ASN A 126 -6.79 9.93 -8.39
CA ASN A 126 -6.93 9.84 -9.84
C ASN A 126 -6.43 11.12 -10.53
N SER A 127 -6.76 12.32 -10.01
CA SER A 127 -6.22 13.57 -10.58
C SER A 127 -4.71 13.71 -10.45
N ILE A 128 -4.11 13.10 -9.41
CA ILE A 128 -2.65 13.07 -9.24
C ILE A 128 -2.02 12.07 -10.22
N GLU A 129 -2.68 10.94 -10.48
CA GLU A 129 -2.20 9.91 -11.40
C GLU A 129 -2.07 10.45 -12.84
N GLU A 130 -2.97 11.35 -13.26
CA GLU A 130 -2.95 12.02 -14.57
C GLU A 130 -1.76 12.96 -14.80
N LEU A 131 -1.02 13.33 -13.74
CA LEU A 131 0.15 14.19 -13.88
C LEU A 131 1.28 13.50 -14.66
N LEU A 132 2.07 14.30 -15.38
CA LEU A 132 3.03 13.79 -16.35
C LEU A 132 4.30 13.21 -15.72
N SER A 133 4.69 13.70 -14.53
CA SER A 133 5.96 13.32 -13.91
C SER A 133 5.85 12.96 -12.44
N THR A 134 6.74 12.07 -11.98
CA THR A 134 6.91 11.74 -10.57
C THR A 134 7.23 12.98 -9.71
N LYS A 135 7.96 13.95 -10.28
CA LYS A 135 8.30 15.22 -9.62
C LYS A 135 7.06 16.04 -9.27
N GLU A 136 6.04 16.02 -10.12
CA GLU A 136 4.76 16.70 -9.88
C GLU A 136 3.84 15.89 -8.95
N LYS A 137 3.91 14.55 -9.03
CA LYS A 137 3.08 13.65 -8.23
C LYS A 137 3.46 13.67 -6.74
N ILE A 138 4.74 13.54 -6.43
CA ILE A 138 5.21 13.32 -5.05
C ILE A 138 4.72 14.39 -4.06
N PRO A 139 4.85 15.71 -4.32
CA PRO A 139 4.39 16.72 -3.36
C PRO A 139 2.88 16.61 -3.06
N ARG A 140 2.07 16.31 -4.08
CA ARG A 140 0.62 16.16 -3.94
C ARG A 140 0.23 14.87 -3.23
N LEU A 141 0.97 13.78 -3.46
CA LEU A 141 0.78 12.53 -2.73
C LEU A 141 1.13 12.70 -1.25
N LEU A 142 2.24 13.38 -0.93
CA LEU A 142 2.63 13.69 0.45
C LEU A 142 1.55 14.51 1.15
N GLU A 143 1.05 15.57 0.50
CA GLU A 143 -0.04 16.38 1.02
C GLU A 143 -1.33 15.56 1.22
N LEU A 144 -1.70 14.72 0.25
CA LEU A 144 -2.89 13.87 0.32
C LEU A 144 -2.82 12.93 1.53
N TRP A 145 -1.74 12.16 1.66
CA TRP A 145 -1.63 11.14 2.70
C TRP A 145 -1.46 11.74 4.10
N GLU A 146 -0.77 12.88 4.21
CA GLU A 146 -0.70 13.63 5.48
C GLU A 146 -2.08 14.16 5.88
N ASN A 147 -2.86 14.69 4.94
CA ASN A 147 -4.23 15.12 5.20
C ASN A 147 -5.16 13.96 5.59
N VAL A 148 -5.06 12.81 4.93
CA VAL A 148 -5.82 11.60 5.29
C VAL A 148 -5.47 11.17 6.71
N LYS A 149 -4.18 11.11 7.05
CA LYS A 149 -3.69 10.78 8.38
C LYS A 149 -4.27 11.72 9.44
N ASN A 150 -4.16 13.03 9.24
CA ASN A 150 -4.58 14.02 10.22
C ASN A 150 -6.10 14.10 10.41
N LYS A 151 -6.89 13.80 9.37
CA LYS A 151 -8.35 13.87 9.43
C LYS A 151 -9.03 12.55 9.78
N ASN A 152 -8.35 11.42 9.62
CA ASN A 152 -8.93 10.09 9.85
C ASN A 152 -8.18 9.36 10.98
N THR A 153 -8.75 9.44 12.19
CA THR A 153 -8.18 8.80 13.39
C THR A 153 -8.09 7.27 13.26
N LYS A 154 -9.02 6.63 12.54
CA LYS A 154 -9.01 5.18 12.31
C LYS A 154 -7.86 4.77 11.38
N TYR A 155 -7.66 5.51 10.29
CA TYR A 155 -6.49 5.33 9.43
C TYR A 155 -5.19 5.55 10.21
N SER A 156 -5.12 6.61 11.02
CA SER A 156 -3.93 6.87 11.86
C SER A 156 -3.65 5.74 12.85
N LYS A 157 -4.70 5.16 13.46
CA LYS A 157 -4.58 3.99 14.35
C LYS A 157 -4.04 2.78 13.60
N LEU A 158 -4.60 2.46 12.43
CA LEU A 158 -4.13 1.37 11.55
C LEU A 158 -2.67 1.55 11.14
N LEU A 159 -2.31 2.75 10.65
CA LEU A 159 -0.94 3.06 10.23
C LEU A 159 0.05 2.92 11.40
N ASN A 160 -0.32 3.36 12.60
CA ASN A 160 0.50 3.19 13.80
C ASN A 160 0.68 1.72 14.18
N THR A 161 -0.35 0.89 14.03
CA THR A 161 -0.22 -0.56 14.24
C THR A 161 0.69 -1.19 13.18
N ILE A 162 0.56 -0.81 11.91
CA ILE A 162 1.44 -1.28 10.83
C ILE A 162 2.91 -0.96 11.13
N ASN A 163 3.20 0.28 11.55
CA ASN A 163 4.57 0.71 11.89
C ASN A 163 5.19 -0.02 13.09
N LYS A 164 4.37 -0.70 13.90
CA LYS A 164 4.80 -1.45 15.09
C LYS A 164 4.71 -2.97 14.92
N LEU A 165 4.40 -3.45 13.72
CA LEU A 165 4.30 -4.89 13.44
C LEU A 165 5.63 -5.59 13.70
N THR A 166 5.58 -6.66 14.51
CA THR A 166 6.76 -7.49 14.79
C THR A 166 6.55 -8.97 14.53
N LYS A 167 5.29 -9.43 14.48
CA LYS A 167 4.93 -10.84 14.35
C LYS A 167 3.55 -11.01 13.72
N SER A 168 3.28 -12.19 13.16
CA SER A 168 2.03 -12.51 12.44
C SER A 168 0.79 -12.35 13.32
N SER A 169 0.88 -12.64 14.63
CA SER A 169 -0.25 -12.45 15.56
C SER A 169 -0.81 -11.02 15.62
N ASP A 170 0.01 -10.03 15.23
CA ASP A 170 -0.39 -8.62 15.22
C ASP A 170 -1.35 -8.30 14.05
N PHE A 171 -1.41 -9.13 13.00
CA PHE A 171 -2.33 -8.96 11.86
C PHE A 171 -3.79 -9.13 12.23
N GLN A 172 -4.08 -9.92 13.27
CA GLN A 172 -5.44 -10.00 13.80
C GLN A 172 -5.90 -8.65 14.36
N THR A 173 -5.00 -7.91 15.02
CA THR A 173 -5.29 -6.55 15.50
C THR A 173 -5.58 -5.60 14.34
N LEU A 174 -4.86 -5.74 13.21
CA LEU A 174 -5.14 -4.95 12.00
C LEU A 174 -6.53 -5.24 11.44
N LYS A 175 -6.92 -6.53 11.34
CA LYS A 175 -8.25 -6.94 10.86
C LYS A 175 -9.36 -6.40 11.76
N ASP A 176 -9.18 -6.41 13.07
CA ASP A 176 -10.17 -5.86 13.99
C ASP A 176 -10.30 -4.33 13.89
N GLN A 177 -9.19 -3.61 13.75
CA GLN A 177 -9.21 -2.17 13.48
C GLN A 177 -9.80 -1.83 12.09
N LEU A 178 -9.60 -2.70 11.10
CA LEU A 178 -10.16 -2.55 9.76
C LEU A 178 -11.70 -2.61 9.79
N LYS A 179 -12.29 -3.49 10.60
CA LYS A 179 -13.75 -3.51 10.80
C LYS A 179 -14.28 -2.16 11.29
N GLU A 180 -13.59 -1.53 12.25
CA GLU A 180 -13.95 -0.19 12.72
C GLU A 180 -13.93 0.85 11.59
N LEU A 181 -12.97 0.75 10.65
CA LEU A 181 -12.88 1.63 9.48
C LEU A 181 -14.15 1.55 8.61
N TYR A 182 -14.65 0.35 8.35
CA TYR A 182 -15.83 0.09 7.52
C TYR A 182 -17.18 0.35 8.22
N ASN A 183 -17.26 0.18 9.54
CA ASN A 183 -18.52 0.23 10.31
C ASN A 183 -19.19 1.62 10.42
N LYS A 184 -18.57 2.68 9.89
CA LYS A 184 -19.25 3.96 9.65
C LYS A 184 -18.86 4.40 8.26
N LYS A 185 -19.81 4.41 7.30
CA LYS A 185 -19.64 5.10 6.03
C LYS A 185 -19.07 6.48 6.37
N ILE A 186 -17.85 6.74 5.90
CA ILE A 186 -17.19 8.02 6.06
C ILE A 186 -18.10 9.01 5.32
N GLN A 187 -18.88 9.80 6.08
CA GLN A 187 -19.58 10.96 5.53
C GLN A 187 -18.55 12.00 5.10
#